data_AF-A0A4W5QRV3-F1
#
_entry.id   AF-A0A4W5QRV3-F1
#
_cell.length_a   1.000
_cell.length_b   1.000
_cell.length_c   1.000
_cell.angle_alpha   90.00
_cell.angle_beta   90.00
_cell.angle_gamma   90.00
#
_symmetry.space_group_name_H-M   'P 1'
#
loop_
_entity.id
_entity.type
_entity.pdbx_description
1 polymer ?
#
loop_
_entity_poly.entity_id
_entity_poly.type
_entity_poly.pdbx_seq_one_letter_code
_entity_poly.pdbx_strand_id
1 'polypeptide(L)'
;MQELEKRGKQTEKEREAQREENQRKEKELQDRLTQAAESSERTSHSLEQLTNEKTALEAQLEALKQQNSKFQEELSLSQVRGSSESQHIGTLCKEIEVLKLASLKSQNQPDMKDRETLSNQETDEDKELETLRDEIAVLRGENAMAKTLQSAVGTLERDKAQLQERVTSLEQRLLGRQASEGGDSGVPSSGDTALDQLREEKEFAEGQINFLNSVIVDLQRKNEELKVKLKKMALAVFNGNDGTEGLEEGGSKKDKKAPPRLFCDICDCFDLHDTEDCPTQAQSPDSVPHSSFKGKPADQRQYCDICEAFGHSTESCQEDQTF
;
A
#
# COMPACT_ATOMS: atom_id res chain seq x y z
N MET A 1 26.46 -78.52 63.39
CA MET A 1 27.22 -77.24 63.25
C MET A 1 27.36 -76.82 61.80
N GLN A 2 28.02 -77.60 60.91
CA GLN A 2 28.21 -77.23 59.50
C GLN A 2 26.91 -76.98 58.70
N GLU A 3 25.86 -77.78 58.90
CA GLU A 3 24.58 -77.57 58.19
C GLU A 3 23.85 -76.29 58.62
N LEU A 4 23.92 -75.95 59.91
CA LEU A 4 23.35 -74.70 60.43
C LEU A 4 24.10 -73.49 59.88
N GLU A 5 25.42 -73.59 59.75
CA GLU A 5 26.24 -72.53 59.16
C GLU A 5 25.96 -72.35 57.66
N LYS A 6 25.79 -73.46 56.91
CA LYS A 6 25.35 -73.41 55.51
C LYS A 6 23.97 -72.79 55.35
N ARG A 7 23.02 -73.15 56.22
CA ARG A 7 21.66 -72.60 56.21
C ARG A 7 21.66 -71.11 56.55
N GLY A 8 22.47 -70.67 57.52
CA GLY A 8 22.66 -69.25 57.83
C GLY A 8 23.21 -68.44 56.65
N LYS A 9 24.26 -68.93 56.00
CA LYS A 9 24.84 -68.31 54.79
C LYS A 9 23.84 -68.24 53.64
N GLN A 10 23.01 -69.28 53.47
CA GLN A 10 21.97 -69.30 52.44
C GLN A 10 20.88 -68.25 52.73
N THR A 11 20.39 -68.17 53.97
CA THR A 11 19.39 -67.16 54.35
C THR A 11 19.92 -65.74 54.25
N GLU A 12 21.20 -65.51 54.52
CA GLU A 12 21.82 -64.19 54.39
C GLU A 12 21.91 -63.76 52.92
N LYS A 13 22.31 -64.66 52.02
CA LYS A 13 22.30 -64.43 50.58
C LYS A 13 20.90 -64.16 50.03
N GLU A 14 19.89 -64.92 50.47
CA GLU A 14 18.49 -64.69 50.08
C GLU A 14 18.01 -63.31 50.55
N ARG A 15 18.35 -62.92 51.78
CA ARG A 15 18.00 -61.60 52.31
C ARG A 15 18.70 -60.46 51.55
N GLU A 16 19.95 -60.65 51.16
CA GLU A 16 20.71 -59.68 50.36
C GLU A 16 20.11 -59.54 48.95
N ALA A 17 19.86 -60.66 48.26
CA ALA A 17 19.20 -60.66 46.96
C ALA A 17 17.83 -59.97 47.00
N GLN A 18 17.04 -60.22 48.05
CA GLN A 18 15.73 -59.58 48.20
C GLN A 18 15.84 -58.07 48.50
N ARG A 19 16.89 -57.62 49.19
CA ARG A 19 17.16 -56.19 49.37
C ARG A 19 17.53 -55.53 48.06
N GLU A 20 18.41 -56.15 47.26
CA GLU A 20 18.78 -55.63 45.94
C GLU A 20 17.57 -55.59 44.99
N GLU A 21 16.72 -56.62 45.01
CA GLU A 21 15.49 -56.65 44.22
C GLU A 21 14.52 -55.53 44.63
N ASN A 22 14.33 -55.33 45.94
CA ASN A 22 13.48 -54.25 46.44
C ASN A 22 14.04 -52.88 46.10
N GLN A 23 15.35 -52.66 46.19
CA GLN A 23 16.00 -51.41 45.77
C GLN A 23 15.84 -51.16 44.27
N ARG A 24 15.95 -52.21 43.43
CA ARG A 24 15.69 -52.09 41.99
C ARG A 24 14.24 -51.72 41.70
N LYS A 25 13.28 -52.36 42.38
CA LYS A 25 11.85 -52.04 42.24
C LYS A 25 11.52 -50.64 42.72
N GLU A 26 12.10 -50.21 43.84
CA GLU A 26 11.93 -48.85 44.37
C GLU A 26 12.45 -47.80 43.39
N LYS A 27 13.64 -48.05 42.82
CA LYS A 27 14.20 -47.18 41.78
C LYS A 27 13.33 -47.13 40.53
N GLU A 28 12.85 -48.29 40.04
CA GLU A 28 11.97 -48.34 38.86
C GLU A 28 10.64 -47.60 39.11
N LEU A 29 10.06 -47.75 40.30
CA LEU A 29 8.85 -47.01 40.69
C LEU A 29 9.10 -45.51 40.77
N GLN A 30 10.26 -45.11 41.30
CA GLN A 30 10.65 -43.70 41.37
C GLN A 30 10.85 -43.10 39.97
N ASP A 31 11.53 -43.80 39.07
CA ASP A 31 11.73 -43.38 37.68
C ASP A 31 10.40 -43.26 36.93
N ARG A 32 9.47 -44.20 37.16
CA ARG A 32 8.10 -44.14 36.60
C ARG A 32 7.30 -42.96 37.16
N LEU A 33 7.41 -42.67 38.46
CA LEU A 33 6.74 -41.53 39.08
C LEU A 33 7.27 -40.20 38.52
N THR A 34 8.59 -40.06 38.35
CA THR A 34 9.17 -38.87 37.74
C THR A 34 8.75 -38.72 36.29
N GLN A 35 8.76 -39.81 35.50
CA GLN A 35 8.30 -39.76 34.12
C GLN A 35 6.81 -39.40 34.01
N ALA A 36 5.97 -39.95 34.89
CA ALA A 36 4.55 -39.62 34.94
C ALA A 36 4.33 -38.15 35.31
N ALA A 37 5.07 -37.63 36.29
CA ALA A 37 5.01 -36.21 36.69
C ALA A 37 5.40 -35.28 35.53
N GLU A 38 6.53 -35.54 34.86
CA GLU A 38 6.97 -34.76 33.69
C GLU A 38 5.94 -34.83 32.55
N SER A 39 5.37 -36.01 32.30
CA SER A 39 4.34 -36.15 31.27
C SER A 39 3.07 -35.36 31.61
N SER A 40 2.68 -35.33 32.89
CA SER A 40 1.54 -34.56 33.37
C SER A 40 1.77 -33.06 33.30
N GLU A 41 3.00 -32.61 33.54
CA GLU A 41 3.37 -31.20 33.43
C GLU A 41 3.38 -30.74 31.96
N ARG A 42 3.92 -31.56 31.06
CA ARG A 42 3.88 -31.29 29.61
C ARG A 42 2.45 -31.21 29.07
N THR A 43 1.57 -32.12 29.50
CA THR A 43 0.16 -32.08 29.09
C THR A 43 -0.57 -30.87 29.68
N SER A 44 -0.28 -30.50 30.94
CA SER A 44 -0.82 -29.29 31.56
C SER A 44 -0.43 -28.03 30.79
N HIS A 45 0.85 -27.86 30.45
CA HIS A 45 1.31 -26.72 29.63
C HIS A 45 0.69 -26.71 28.24
N SER A 46 0.55 -27.86 27.59
CA SER A 46 -0.10 -27.95 26.29
C SER A 46 -1.59 -27.55 26.37
N LEU A 47 -2.31 -27.98 27.42
CA LEU A 47 -3.70 -27.58 27.65
C LEU A 47 -3.85 -26.09 27.92
N GLU A 48 -2.93 -25.49 28.68
CA GLU A 48 -2.91 -24.06 28.95
C GLU A 48 -2.68 -23.25 27.65
N GLN A 49 -1.71 -23.68 26.83
CA GLN A 49 -1.45 -23.07 25.53
C GLN A 49 -2.68 -23.13 24.61
N LEU A 50 -3.29 -24.32 24.47
CA LEU A 50 -4.50 -24.49 23.66
C LEU A 50 -5.68 -23.67 24.19
N THR A 51 -5.78 -23.51 25.51
CA THR A 51 -6.82 -22.67 26.12
C THR A 51 -6.60 -21.20 25.76
N ASN A 52 -5.36 -20.71 25.83
CA ASN A 52 -5.02 -19.35 25.44
C ASN A 52 -5.29 -19.10 23.95
N GLU A 53 -4.85 -20.03 23.08
CA GLU A 53 -5.12 -19.95 21.63
C GLU A 53 -6.63 -19.93 21.33
N LYS A 54 -7.41 -20.79 22.00
CA LYS A 54 -8.87 -20.80 21.88
C LYS A 54 -9.48 -19.45 22.27
N THR A 55 -9.10 -18.89 23.41
CA THR A 55 -9.63 -17.58 23.86
C THR A 55 -9.26 -16.44 22.90
N ALA A 56 -8.06 -16.48 22.31
CA ALA A 56 -7.63 -15.50 21.32
C ALA A 56 -8.45 -15.61 20.01
N LEU A 57 -8.69 -16.83 19.53
CA LEU A 57 -9.53 -17.07 18.35
C LEU A 57 -10.98 -16.67 18.59
N GLU A 58 -11.54 -16.95 19.77
CA GLU A 58 -12.88 -16.52 20.15
C GLU A 58 -13.00 -14.98 20.15
N ALA A 59 -12.00 -14.26 20.67
CA ALA A 59 -11.96 -12.80 20.65
C ALA A 59 -11.89 -12.24 19.21
N GLN A 60 -11.07 -12.85 18.33
CA GLN A 60 -10.99 -12.45 16.92
C GLN A 60 -12.31 -12.68 16.18
N LEU A 61 -12.97 -13.80 16.45
CA LEU A 61 -14.25 -14.14 15.85
C LEU A 61 -15.35 -13.14 16.26
N GLU A 62 -15.36 -12.73 17.53
CA GLU A 62 -16.29 -11.71 18.01
C GLU A 62 -16.01 -10.33 17.38
N ALA A 63 -14.74 -9.94 17.24
CA ALA A 63 -14.37 -8.70 16.55
C ALA A 63 -14.83 -8.69 15.08
N LEU A 64 -14.64 -9.79 14.36
CA LEU A 64 -15.10 -9.95 12.97
C LEU A 64 -16.63 -9.92 12.86
N LYS A 65 -17.35 -10.51 13.81
CA LYS A 65 -18.82 -10.42 13.88
C LYS A 65 -19.29 -8.98 14.05
N GLN A 66 -18.68 -8.24 14.97
CA GLN A 66 -19.00 -6.83 15.18
C GLN A 66 -18.72 -5.98 13.93
N GLN A 67 -17.60 -6.23 13.25
CA GLN A 67 -17.26 -5.53 12.02
C GLN A 67 -18.26 -5.83 10.89
N ASN A 68 -18.68 -7.09 10.74
CA ASN A 68 -19.72 -7.46 9.77
C ASN A 68 -21.05 -6.78 10.08
N SER A 69 -21.46 -6.71 11.36
CA SER A 69 -22.67 -5.99 11.76
C SER A 69 -22.61 -4.52 11.35
N LYS A 70 -21.46 -3.84 11.58
CA LYS A 70 -21.26 -2.44 11.18
C LYS A 70 -21.35 -2.25 9.67
N PHE A 71 -20.69 -3.10 8.89
CA PHE A 71 -20.78 -3.00 7.43
C PHE A 71 -22.20 -3.24 6.91
N GLN A 72 -22.96 -4.15 7.56
CA GLN A 72 -24.35 -4.38 7.19
C GLN A 72 -25.24 -3.17 7.50
N GLU A 73 -25.01 -2.49 8.62
CA GLU A 73 -25.68 -1.23 8.96
C GLU A 73 -25.32 -0.12 7.96
N GLU A 74 -24.04 0.08 7.65
CA GLU A 74 -23.57 1.07 6.66
C GLU A 74 -24.16 0.81 5.27
N LEU A 75 -24.23 -0.46 4.84
CA LEU A 75 -24.85 -0.84 3.58
C LEU A 75 -26.34 -0.48 3.56
N SER A 76 -27.06 -0.75 4.64
CA SER A 76 -28.48 -0.40 4.74
C SER A 76 -28.70 1.11 4.72
N LEU A 77 -27.85 1.89 5.40
CA LEU A 77 -27.88 3.34 5.39
C LEU A 77 -27.58 3.92 4.01
N SER A 78 -26.58 3.36 3.30
CA SER A 78 -26.24 3.73 1.94
C SER A 78 -27.39 3.44 0.97
N GLN A 79 -28.06 2.29 1.11
CA GLN A 79 -29.21 1.92 0.30
C GLN A 79 -30.40 2.88 0.50
N VAL A 80 -30.70 3.26 1.74
CA VAL A 80 -31.75 4.25 2.05
C VAL A 80 -31.39 5.61 1.45
N ARG A 81 -30.13 6.04 1.59
CA ARG A 81 -29.65 7.31 1.00
C ARG A 81 -29.78 7.30 -0.52
N GLY A 82 -29.35 6.23 -1.19
CA GLY A 82 -29.46 6.10 -2.64
C GLY A 82 -30.91 6.08 -3.13
N SER A 83 -31.82 5.45 -2.38
CA SER A 83 -33.26 5.50 -2.67
C SER A 83 -33.82 6.93 -2.56
N SER A 84 -33.45 7.66 -1.50
CA SER A 84 -33.84 9.06 -1.30
C SER A 84 -33.31 9.97 -2.41
N GLU A 85 -32.04 9.81 -2.80
CA GLU A 85 -31.43 10.57 -3.90
C GLU A 85 -32.10 10.24 -5.23
N SER A 86 -32.41 8.97 -5.50
CA SER A 86 -33.13 8.55 -6.70
C SER A 86 -34.54 9.17 -6.79
N GLN A 87 -35.26 9.23 -5.66
CA GLN A 87 -36.56 9.93 -5.59
C GLN A 87 -36.41 11.45 -5.85
N HIS A 88 -35.36 12.07 -5.32
CA HIS A 88 -35.10 13.49 -5.53
C HIS A 88 -34.80 13.79 -7.01
N ILE A 89 -33.93 12.99 -7.64
CA ILE A 89 -33.64 13.07 -9.08
C ILE A 89 -34.92 12.90 -9.89
N GLY A 90 -35.74 11.90 -9.57
CA GLY A 90 -37.02 11.69 -10.25
C GLY A 90 -38.02 12.86 -10.11
N THR A 91 -37.93 13.63 -9.03
CA THR A 91 -38.75 14.84 -8.83
C THR A 91 -38.23 16.00 -9.68
N LEU A 92 -36.91 16.23 -9.67
CA LEU A 92 -36.28 17.25 -10.51
C LEU A 92 -36.51 17.00 -12.00
N CYS A 93 -36.43 15.75 -12.46
CA CYS A 93 -36.73 15.41 -13.85
C CYS A 93 -38.15 15.81 -14.26
N LYS A 94 -39.15 15.57 -13.40
CA LYS A 94 -40.54 15.99 -13.65
C LYS A 94 -40.67 17.51 -13.69
N GLU A 95 -39.98 18.22 -12.81
CA GLU A 95 -40.00 19.68 -12.75
C GLU A 95 -39.39 20.30 -14.02
N ILE A 96 -38.26 19.75 -14.49
CA ILE A 96 -37.64 20.13 -15.76
C ILE A 96 -38.60 19.89 -16.94
N GLU A 97 -39.31 18.77 -16.95
CA GLU A 97 -40.26 18.43 -18.01
C GLU A 97 -41.46 19.41 -18.05
N VAL A 98 -41.98 19.79 -16.88
CA VAL A 98 -43.02 20.84 -16.76
C VAL A 98 -42.50 22.19 -17.26
N LEU A 99 -41.29 22.59 -16.89
CA LEU A 99 -40.69 23.85 -17.34
C LEU A 99 -40.45 23.86 -18.85
N LYS A 100 -39.98 22.76 -19.45
CA LYS A 100 -39.85 22.61 -20.90
C LYS A 100 -41.18 22.77 -21.63
N LEU A 101 -42.24 22.13 -21.14
CA LEU A 101 -43.58 22.26 -21.73
C LEU A 101 -44.16 23.67 -21.60
N ALA A 102 -43.91 24.35 -20.48
CA ALA A 102 -44.32 25.74 -20.28
C ALA A 102 -43.59 26.70 -21.24
N SER A 103 -42.28 26.49 -21.44
CA SER A 103 -41.48 27.27 -22.38
C SER A 103 -41.98 27.14 -23.83
N LEU A 104 -42.21 25.90 -24.29
CA LEU A 104 -42.77 25.62 -25.62
C LEU A 104 -44.17 26.22 -25.83
N LYS A 105 -44.98 26.32 -24.76
CA LYS A 105 -46.29 26.98 -24.81
C LYS A 105 -46.18 28.50 -24.93
N SER A 106 -45.18 29.11 -24.27
CA SER A 106 -44.92 30.55 -24.34
C SER A 106 -44.39 30.98 -25.70
N GLN A 107 -43.63 30.12 -26.40
CA GLN A 107 -43.05 30.41 -27.72
C GLN A 107 -44.08 30.40 -28.87
N ASN A 108 -45.33 30.01 -28.63
CA ASN A 108 -46.41 29.95 -29.63
C ASN A 108 -47.36 31.17 -29.62
N GLN A 109 -47.05 32.26 -28.90
CA GLN A 109 -47.74 33.55 -29.04
C GLN A 109 -46.90 34.49 -29.93
N PRO A 110 -47.48 35.11 -30.99
CA PRO A 110 -46.72 35.99 -31.85
C PRO A 110 -46.75 37.40 -31.28
N ASP A 111 -45.62 37.93 -30.83
CA ASP A 111 -45.45 39.37 -30.68
C ASP A 111 -43.99 39.81 -30.95
N MET A 112 -43.79 40.18 -32.21
CA MET A 112 -42.90 41.23 -32.73
C MET A 112 -41.92 41.90 -31.75
N LYS A 113 -40.77 41.26 -31.46
CA LYS A 113 -39.57 41.97 -30.95
C LYS A 113 -38.25 41.22 -31.19
N ASP A 114 -38.10 40.60 -32.35
CA ASP A 114 -37.14 39.51 -32.56
C ASP A 114 -35.93 39.89 -33.42
N ARG A 115 -34.95 40.61 -32.86
CA ARG A 115 -33.64 40.71 -33.51
C ARG A 115 -32.44 40.73 -32.56
N GLU A 116 -32.58 41.32 -31.38
CA GLU A 116 -31.54 41.23 -30.33
C GLU A 116 -31.77 40.04 -29.37
N THR A 117 -33.02 39.59 -29.19
CA THR A 117 -33.35 38.37 -28.42
C THR A 117 -32.98 37.10 -29.18
N LEU A 118 -33.24 37.03 -30.49
CA LEU A 118 -32.88 35.88 -31.33
C LEU A 118 -31.36 35.62 -31.34
N SER A 119 -30.53 36.66 -31.40
CA SER A 119 -29.08 36.49 -31.40
C SER A 119 -28.54 35.95 -30.07
N ASN A 120 -29.17 36.31 -28.93
CA ASN A 120 -28.78 35.76 -27.63
C ASN A 120 -29.34 34.34 -27.44
N GLN A 121 -30.55 34.08 -27.93
CA GLN A 121 -31.18 32.76 -27.88
C GLN A 121 -30.45 31.74 -28.77
N GLU A 122 -30.02 32.12 -29.98
CA GLU A 122 -29.17 31.27 -30.83
C GLU A 122 -27.86 30.92 -30.12
N THR A 123 -27.24 31.86 -29.40
CA THR A 123 -26.00 31.57 -28.65
C THR A 123 -26.21 30.68 -27.43
N ASP A 124 -27.39 30.69 -26.81
CA ASP A 124 -27.71 29.83 -25.68
C ASP A 124 -28.14 28.44 -26.15
N GLU A 125 -28.87 28.33 -27.27
CA GLU A 125 -29.17 27.08 -27.95
C GLU A 125 -27.89 26.40 -28.47
N ASP A 126 -26.93 27.16 -29.01
CA ASP A 126 -25.61 26.63 -29.42
C ASP A 126 -24.79 26.10 -28.23
N LYS A 127 -24.84 26.77 -27.07
CA LYS A 127 -24.20 26.26 -25.84
C LYS A 127 -24.88 24.99 -25.35
N GLU A 128 -26.22 24.93 -25.35
CA GLU A 128 -26.96 23.74 -24.95
C GLU A 128 -26.65 22.56 -25.89
N LEU A 129 -26.59 22.80 -27.20
CA LEU A 129 -26.18 21.81 -28.18
C LEU A 129 -24.75 21.30 -27.95
N GLU A 130 -23.81 22.18 -27.58
CA GLU A 130 -22.44 21.77 -27.28
C GLU A 130 -22.39 20.93 -25.99
N THR A 131 -23.13 21.32 -24.95
CA THR A 131 -23.21 20.51 -23.71
C THR A 131 -23.82 19.13 -23.95
N LEU A 132 -24.85 19.03 -24.80
CA LEU A 132 -25.46 17.76 -25.17
C LEU A 132 -24.51 16.90 -26.02
N ARG A 133 -23.68 17.51 -26.86
CA ARG A 133 -22.64 16.79 -27.62
C ARG A 133 -21.57 16.22 -26.69
N ASP A 134 -21.12 17.01 -25.72
CA ASP A 134 -20.16 16.56 -24.72
C ASP A 134 -20.72 15.40 -23.89
N GLU A 135 -21.98 15.51 -23.44
CA GLU A 135 -22.66 14.44 -22.71
C GLU A 135 -22.79 13.16 -23.56
N ILE A 136 -23.14 13.28 -24.84
CA ILE A 136 -23.16 12.14 -25.77
C ILE A 136 -21.77 11.51 -25.92
N ALA A 137 -20.71 12.32 -25.96
CA ALA A 137 -19.34 11.80 -26.03
C ALA A 137 -18.96 11.02 -24.77
N VAL A 138 -19.31 11.53 -23.59
CA VAL A 138 -19.11 10.84 -22.30
C VAL A 138 -19.89 9.53 -22.26
N LEU A 139 -21.19 9.55 -22.57
CA LEU A 139 -22.04 8.35 -22.58
C LEU A 139 -21.52 7.29 -23.56
N ARG A 140 -20.95 7.69 -24.71
CA ARG A 140 -20.31 6.76 -25.65
C ARG A 140 -19.05 6.13 -25.06
N GLY A 141 -18.24 6.92 -24.34
CA GLY A 141 -17.07 6.41 -23.61
C GLY A 141 -17.46 5.41 -22.53
N GLU A 142 -18.45 5.74 -21.71
CA GLU A 142 -19.00 4.85 -20.68
C GLU A 142 -19.57 3.57 -21.28
N ASN A 143 -20.28 3.65 -22.40
CA ASN A 143 -20.81 2.47 -23.10
C ASN A 143 -19.70 1.54 -23.61
N ALA A 144 -18.60 2.11 -24.12
CA ALA A 144 -17.44 1.35 -24.54
C ALA A 144 -16.76 0.64 -23.34
N MET A 145 -16.64 1.33 -22.20
CA MET A 145 -16.12 0.72 -20.96
C MET A 145 -17.06 -0.38 -20.45
N ALA A 146 -18.37 -0.17 -20.46
CA ALA A 146 -19.36 -1.15 -20.05
C ALA A 146 -19.29 -2.43 -20.91
N LYS A 147 -19.13 -2.31 -22.23
CA LYS A 147 -18.92 -3.47 -23.13
C LYS A 147 -17.61 -4.23 -22.83
N THR A 148 -16.56 -3.51 -22.48
CA THR A 148 -15.27 -4.10 -22.09
C THR A 148 -15.42 -4.89 -20.79
N LEU A 149 -16.05 -4.29 -19.78
CA LEU A 149 -16.36 -4.95 -18.52
C LEU A 149 -17.25 -6.18 -18.72
N GLN A 150 -18.29 -6.09 -19.55
CA GLN A 150 -19.15 -7.23 -19.88
C GLN A 150 -18.36 -8.39 -20.51
N SER A 151 -17.42 -8.08 -21.41
CA SER A 151 -16.54 -9.09 -22.03
C SER A 151 -15.58 -9.73 -21.03
N ALA A 152 -15.07 -8.95 -20.08
CA ALA A 152 -14.23 -9.44 -18.99
C ALA A 152 -15.02 -10.37 -18.05
N VAL A 153 -16.24 -9.97 -17.64
CA VAL A 153 -17.14 -10.81 -16.83
C VAL A 153 -17.43 -12.13 -17.53
N GLY A 154 -17.79 -12.12 -18.82
CA GLY A 154 -18.03 -13.35 -19.57
C GLY A 154 -16.79 -14.25 -19.70
N THR A 155 -15.58 -13.69 -19.58
CA THR A 155 -14.34 -14.47 -19.53
C THR A 155 -14.14 -15.11 -18.16
N LEU A 156 -14.34 -14.34 -17.09
CA LEU A 156 -14.26 -14.86 -15.72
C LEU A 156 -15.31 -15.95 -15.45
N GLU A 157 -16.51 -15.83 -16.01
CA GLU A 157 -17.55 -16.86 -15.90
C GLU A 157 -17.15 -18.18 -16.59
N ARG A 158 -16.50 -18.10 -17.76
CA ARG A 158 -15.93 -19.28 -18.44
C ARG A 158 -14.81 -19.92 -17.64
N ASP A 159 -13.90 -19.12 -17.11
CA ASP A 159 -12.78 -19.61 -16.30
C ASP A 159 -13.28 -20.26 -15.00
N LYS A 160 -14.29 -19.67 -14.35
CA LYS A 160 -14.96 -20.25 -13.19
C LYS A 160 -15.55 -21.62 -13.51
N ALA A 161 -16.25 -21.76 -14.62
CA ALA A 161 -16.83 -23.05 -15.04
C ALA A 161 -15.74 -24.12 -15.28
N GLN A 162 -14.64 -23.75 -15.94
CA GLN A 162 -13.50 -24.64 -16.17
C GLN A 162 -12.82 -25.07 -14.86
N LEU A 163 -12.66 -24.15 -13.91
CA LEU A 163 -12.10 -24.46 -12.60
C LEU A 163 -13.03 -25.38 -11.80
N GLN A 164 -14.34 -25.16 -11.86
CA GLN A 164 -15.32 -26.04 -11.22
C GLN A 164 -15.26 -27.46 -11.80
N GLU A 165 -15.18 -27.62 -13.12
CA GLU A 165 -15.01 -28.93 -13.77
C GLU A 165 -13.70 -29.62 -13.35
N ARG A 166 -12.61 -28.87 -13.23
CA ARG A 166 -11.34 -29.42 -12.74
C ARG A 166 -11.42 -29.89 -11.29
N VAL A 167 -12.07 -29.11 -10.42
CA VAL A 167 -12.27 -29.46 -9.01
C VAL A 167 -13.09 -30.73 -8.92
N THR A 168 -14.23 -30.83 -9.61
CA THR A 168 -15.07 -32.04 -9.58
C THR A 168 -14.33 -33.26 -10.14
N SER A 169 -13.53 -33.10 -11.20
CA SER A 169 -12.66 -34.16 -11.72
C SER A 169 -11.61 -34.63 -10.71
N LEU A 170 -10.98 -33.70 -9.99
CA LEU A 170 -10.01 -34.01 -8.94
C LEU A 170 -10.66 -34.70 -7.74
N GLU A 171 -11.81 -34.20 -7.28
CA GLU A 171 -12.61 -34.81 -6.22
C GLU A 171 -13.00 -36.24 -6.58
N GLN A 172 -13.46 -36.48 -7.82
CA GLN A 172 -13.81 -37.82 -8.30
C GLN A 172 -12.59 -38.75 -8.36
N ARG A 173 -11.42 -38.24 -8.76
CA ARG A 173 -10.16 -39.01 -8.73
C ARG A 173 -9.71 -39.36 -7.32
N LEU A 174 -9.88 -38.45 -6.36
CA LEU A 174 -9.57 -38.70 -4.95
C LEU A 174 -10.50 -39.74 -4.34
N LEU A 175 -11.81 -39.63 -4.58
CA LEU A 175 -12.82 -40.61 -4.17
C LEU A 175 -12.57 -41.98 -4.83
N GLY A 176 -12.23 -42.01 -6.12
CA GLY A 176 -11.89 -43.24 -6.84
C GLY A 176 -10.62 -43.92 -6.31
N ARG A 177 -9.63 -43.15 -5.86
CA ARG A 177 -8.40 -43.68 -5.24
C ARG A 177 -8.70 -44.32 -3.88
N GLN A 178 -9.56 -43.68 -3.06
CA GLN A 178 -10.00 -44.24 -1.77
C GLN A 178 -10.85 -45.51 -1.94
N ALA A 179 -11.67 -45.60 -2.98
CA ALA A 179 -12.46 -46.80 -3.28
C ALA A 179 -11.60 -47.98 -3.80
N SER A 180 -10.47 -47.70 -4.45
CA SER A 180 -9.56 -48.74 -4.95
C SER A 180 -8.57 -49.26 -3.91
N GLU A 181 -8.37 -48.56 -2.79
CA GLU A 181 -7.56 -49.00 -1.65
C GLU A 181 -8.36 -49.81 -0.62
N GLY A 182 -9.69 -49.93 -0.77
CA GLY A 182 -10.58 -50.70 0.12
C GLY A 182 -10.65 -52.22 -0.15
N GLY A 183 -9.71 -52.78 -0.92
CA GLY A 183 -9.86 -54.11 -1.49
C GLY A 183 -8.59 -54.93 -1.67
N ASP A 184 -7.58 -54.82 -0.80
CA ASP A 184 -6.60 -55.92 -0.64
C ASP A 184 -5.87 -55.85 0.71
N SER A 185 -6.07 -56.91 1.50
CA SER A 185 -5.16 -57.49 2.50
C SER A 185 -4.40 -56.60 3.50
N GLY A 186 -4.91 -56.61 4.74
CA GLY A 186 -4.18 -57.03 5.95
C GLY A 186 -2.75 -56.51 6.20
N VAL A 187 -2.62 -55.81 7.35
CA VAL A 187 -1.44 -55.33 8.09
C VAL A 187 -1.22 -53.83 7.95
N PRO A 188 -1.33 -53.03 9.04
CA PRO A 188 -0.88 -51.64 9.02
C PRO A 188 0.65 -51.67 8.99
N SER A 189 1.21 -51.48 7.79
CA SER A 189 2.64 -51.30 7.63
C SER A 189 3.04 -49.99 8.30
N SER A 190 3.85 -50.08 9.36
CA SER A 190 4.46 -48.96 10.08
C SER A 190 5.22 -47.95 9.21
N GLY A 191 5.40 -48.22 7.91
CA GLY A 191 5.95 -47.28 6.93
C GLY A 191 4.94 -46.23 6.45
N ASP A 192 3.64 -46.48 6.50
CA ASP A 192 2.62 -45.60 5.93
C ASP A 192 2.45 -44.32 6.76
N THR A 193 2.41 -44.46 8.09
CA THR A 193 2.41 -43.32 9.02
C THR A 193 3.69 -42.48 8.95
N ALA A 194 4.85 -43.09 8.67
CA ALA A 194 6.10 -42.36 8.51
C ALA A 194 6.14 -41.59 7.18
N LEU A 195 5.55 -42.13 6.12
CA LEU A 195 5.44 -41.46 4.83
C LEU A 195 4.44 -40.30 4.87
N ASP A 196 3.34 -40.44 5.62
CA ASP A 196 2.37 -39.36 5.82
C ASP A 196 2.94 -38.22 6.66
N GLN A 197 3.70 -38.52 7.72
CA GLN A 197 4.42 -37.49 8.47
C GLN A 197 5.42 -36.72 7.58
N LEU A 198 6.21 -37.43 6.77
CA LEU A 198 7.13 -36.80 5.83
C LEU A 198 6.42 -35.97 4.76
N ARG A 199 5.20 -36.37 4.36
CA ARG A 199 4.37 -35.61 3.43
C ARG A 199 3.86 -34.32 4.07
N GLU A 200 3.34 -34.39 5.28
CA GLU A 200 2.88 -33.21 6.03
C GLU A 200 4.02 -32.23 6.31
N GLU A 201 5.19 -32.73 6.73
CA GLU A 201 6.39 -31.91 6.92
C GLU A 201 6.85 -31.26 5.61
N LYS A 202 6.78 -31.98 4.49
CA LYS A 202 7.10 -31.44 3.16
C LYS A 202 6.12 -30.36 2.76
N GLU A 203 4.82 -30.56 2.94
CA GLU A 203 3.78 -29.58 2.61
C GLU A 203 3.91 -28.33 3.48
N PHE A 204 4.24 -28.49 4.77
CA PHE A 204 4.53 -27.39 5.67
C PHE A 204 5.76 -26.60 5.24
N ALA A 205 6.86 -27.29 4.90
CA ALA A 205 8.08 -26.65 4.40
C ALA A 205 7.85 -25.94 3.06
N GLU A 206 7.11 -26.55 2.13
CA GLU A 206 6.70 -25.92 0.87
C GLU A 206 5.84 -24.68 1.11
N GLY A 207 4.94 -24.72 2.09
CA GLY A 207 4.15 -23.55 2.53
C GLY A 207 5.03 -22.41 3.05
N GLN A 208 6.01 -22.70 3.90
CA GLN A 208 6.97 -21.71 4.38
C GLN A 208 7.81 -21.12 3.24
N ILE A 209 8.26 -21.95 2.31
CA ILE A 209 9.01 -21.50 1.13
C ILE A 209 8.16 -20.57 0.28
N ASN A 210 6.89 -20.92 0.02
CA ASN A 210 5.97 -20.09 -0.76
C ASN A 210 5.69 -18.76 -0.09
N PHE A 211 5.52 -18.74 1.24
CA PHE A 211 5.36 -17.51 2.00
C PHE A 211 6.63 -16.63 1.94
N LEU A 212 7.81 -17.21 2.12
CA LEU A 212 9.05 -16.45 2.00
C LEU A 212 9.24 -15.90 0.58
N ASN A 213 8.90 -16.69 -0.45
CA ASN A 213 8.95 -16.24 -1.83
C ASN A 213 8.00 -15.06 -2.09
N SER A 214 6.78 -15.06 -1.55
CA SER A 214 5.88 -13.91 -1.70
C SER A 214 6.43 -12.66 -1.00
N VAL A 215 6.96 -12.79 0.22
CA VAL A 215 7.61 -11.70 0.95
C VAL A 215 8.84 -11.17 0.18
N ILE A 216 9.65 -12.05 -0.40
CA ILE A 216 10.82 -11.68 -1.20
C ILE A 216 10.39 -10.87 -2.43
N VAL A 217 9.37 -11.33 -3.16
CA VAL A 217 8.87 -10.62 -4.35
C VAL A 217 8.32 -9.24 -3.96
N ASP A 218 7.59 -9.13 -2.84
CA ASP A 218 7.06 -7.86 -2.36
C ASP A 218 8.17 -6.89 -1.93
N LEU A 219 9.21 -7.40 -1.24
CA LEU A 219 10.36 -6.60 -0.84
C LEU A 219 11.21 -6.17 -2.05
N GLN A 220 11.37 -7.04 -3.05
CA GLN A 220 12.05 -6.70 -4.30
C GLN A 220 11.30 -5.60 -5.06
N ARG A 221 9.98 -5.74 -5.20
CA ARG A 221 9.12 -4.71 -5.81
C ARG A 221 9.23 -3.37 -5.09
N LYS A 222 9.14 -3.37 -3.76
CA LYS A 222 9.31 -2.15 -2.94
C LYS A 222 10.69 -1.53 -3.11
N ASN A 223 11.75 -2.34 -3.16
CA ASN A 223 13.10 -1.84 -3.43
C ASN A 223 13.23 -1.21 -4.82
N GLU A 224 12.64 -1.83 -5.84
CA GLU A 224 12.60 -1.27 -7.20
C GLU A 224 11.83 0.05 -7.23
N GLU A 225 10.67 0.11 -6.58
CA GLU A 225 9.85 1.32 -6.49
C GLU A 225 10.62 2.46 -5.78
N LEU A 226 11.28 2.16 -4.67
CA LEU A 226 12.14 3.13 -3.96
C LEU A 226 13.31 3.58 -4.84
N LYS A 227 13.92 2.67 -5.59
CA LYS A 227 15.00 2.99 -6.54
C LYS A 227 14.53 3.90 -7.67
N VAL A 228 13.33 3.66 -8.21
CA VAL A 228 12.70 4.54 -9.22
C VAL A 228 12.39 5.91 -8.62
N LYS A 229 11.82 5.97 -7.41
CA LYS A 229 11.52 7.22 -6.72
C LYS A 229 12.78 8.05 -6.45
N LEU A 230 13.86 7.40 -6.03
CA LEU A 230 15.15 8.03 -5.79
C LEU A 230 15.76 8.56 -7.09
N LYS A 231 15.71 7.80 -8.18
CA LYS A 231 16.10 8.29 -9.52
C LYS A 231 15.25 9.48 -9.95
N LYS A 232 13.94 9.45 -9.74
CA LYS A 232 13.02 10.55 -10.08
C LYS A 232 13.33 11.81 -9.27
N MET A 233 13.60 11.68 -7.97
CA MET A 233 14.03 12.80 -7.13
C MET A 233 15.39 13.34 -7.56
N ALA A 234 16.36 12.48 -7.86
CA ALA A 234 17.66 12.90 -8.37
C ALA A 234 17.53 13.64 -9.71
N LEU A 235 16.73 13.11 -10.64
CA LEU A 235 16.44 13.77 -11.91
C LEU A 235 15.69 15.09 -11.70
N ALA A 236 14.77 15.20 -10.73
CA ALA A 236 14.09 16.45 -10.41
C ALA A 236 15.00 17.51 -9.77
N VAL A 237 16.11 17.10 -9.15
CA VAL A 237 17.14 18.01 -8.61
C VAL A 237 18.08 18.49 -9.70
N PHE A 238 18.36 17.67 -10.72
CA PHE A 238 19.22 18.03 -11.86
C PHE A 238 18.47 18.73 -13.02
N ASN A 239 17.22 18.35 -13.30
CA ASN A 239 16.32 19.08 -14.20
C ASN A 239 15.62 20.18 -13.39
N GLY A 240 16.33 21.28 -13.14
CA GLY A 240 15.65 22.54 -12.85
C GLY A 240 14.74 22.90 -14.01
N ASN A 241 13.42 22.86 -13.79
CA ASN A 241 12.38 23.48 -14.61
C ASN A 241 12.67 23.52 -16.13
N ASP A 242 12.75 22.37 -16.80
CA ASP A 242 12.69 22.37 -18.27
C ASP A 242 11.69 21.34 -18.77
N GLY A 243 10.85 21.81 -19.70
CA GLY A 243 9.64 21.16 -20.15
C GLY A 243 9.90 19.95 -21.05
N THR A 244 8.80 19.40 -21.56
CA THR A 244 8.70 18.26 -22.50
C THR A 244 9.14 16.92 -21.88
N GLU A 245 8.32 15.88 -21.74
CA GLU A 245 7.18 15.35 -22.51
C GLU A 245 6.28 14.54 -21.53
N GLY A 246 4.94 14.60 -21.59
CA GLY A 246 4.17 13.79 -22.51
C GLY A 246 3.37 12.71 -21.76
N LEU A 247 2.24 13.09 -21.15
CA LEU A 247 1.07 12.21 -21.05
C LEU A 247 -0.17 13.07 -20.75
N GLU A 248 -1.05 13.14 -21.75
CA GLU A 248 -2.44 13.54 -21.54
C GLU A 248 -3.09 12.61 -20.51
N GLU A 249 -3.89 13.19 -19.62
CA GLU A 249 -5.16 12.68 -19.08
C GLU A 249 -5.38 13.14 -17.63
N GLY A 250 -6.55 13.71 -17.37
CA GLY A 250 -7.07 13.97 -16.02
C GLY A 250 -6.91 15.41 -15.53
N GLY A 251 -7.92 16.23 -15.82
CA GLY A 251 -8.05 17.58 -15.28
C GLY A 251 -7.95 17.61 -13.76
N SER A 252 -6.99 18.36 -13.25
CA SER A 252 -6.99 18.89 -11.89
C SER A 252 -6.28 20.23 -11.95
N LYS A 253 -7.03 21.30 -11.64
CA LYS A 253 -6.56 22.67 -11.55
C LYS A 253 -5.34 22.71 -10.61
N LYS A 254 -4.13 22.69 -11.18
CA LYS A 254 -2.91 23.01 -10.44
C LYS A 254 -2.77 24.52 -10.50
N ASP A 255 -2.85 25.15 -9.34
CA ASP A 255 -2.54 26.56 -9.16
C ASP A 255 -1.21 26.87 -9.85
N LYS A 256 -1.29 27.57 -10.99
CA LYS A 256 -0.12 28.17 -11.63
C LYS A 256 0.43 29.13 -10.59
N LYS A 257 1.55 28.77 -9.93
CA LYS A 257 2.27 29.73 -9.08
C LYS A 257 2.49 30.97 -9.93
N ALA A 258 1.94 32.09 -9.47
CA ALA A 258 2.08 33.36 -10.17
C ALA A 258 3.56 33.63 -10.42
N PRO A 259 3.94 34.18 -11.58
CA PRO A 259 5.33 34.56 -11.84
C PRO A 259 5.85 35.43 -10.67
N PRO A 260 7.15 35.30 -10.30
CA PRO A 260 7.73 36.10 -9.23
C PRO A 260 7.41 37.58 -9.46
N ARG A 261 6.86 38.24 -8.43
CA ARG A 261 6.53 39.67 -8.50
C ARG A 261 7.83 40.46 -8.66
N LEU A 262 7.85 41.38 -9.61
CA LEU A 262 8.98 42.28 -9.79
C LEU A 262 8.96 43.27 -8.62
N PHE A 263 10.08 43.48 -7.96
CA PHE A 263 10.21 44.44 -6.87
C PHE A 263 11.50 45.20 -7.08
N CYS A 264 11.40 46.53 -7.06
CA CYS A 264 12.56 47.38 -7.17
C CYS A 264 12.97 47.86 -5.78
N ASP A 265 14.12 47.35 -5.32
CA ASP A 265 14.71 47.63 -4.01
C ASP A 265 15.17 49.09 -3.86
N ILE A 266 15.23 49.85 -4.97
CA ILE A 266 15.70 51.24 -5.00
C ILE A 266 14.55 52.24 -4.74
N CYS A 267 13.34 51.95 -5.23
CA CYS A 267 12.14 52.80 -5.07
C CYS A 267 11.10 52.23 -4.10
N ASP A 268 11.32 51.03 -3.56
CA ASP A 268 10.35 50.24 -2.79
C ASP A 268 9.01 50.06 -3.51
N CYS A 269 9.04 49.84 -4.82
CA CYS A 269 7.84 49.75 -5.66
C CYS A 269 7.70 48.37 -6.33
N PHE A 270 6.49 47.79 -6.23
CA PHE A 270 6.17 46.46 -6.77
C PHE A 270 5.60 46.54 -8.18
N ASP A 271 5.95 45.56 -9.01
CA ASP A 271 5.43 45.23 -10.34
C ASP A 271 5.52 46.33 -11.42
N LEU A 272 6.24 47.43 -11.14
CA LEU A 272 6.41 48.54 -12.09
C LEU A 272 7.65 48.38 -12.96
N HIS A 273 8.80 48.15 -12.35
CA HIS A 273 10.08 47.90 -13.00
C HIS A 273 10.92 47.00 -12.10
N ASP A 274 11.90 46.32 -12.69
CA ASP A 274 12.93 45.62 -11.92
C ASP A 274 13.99 46.62 -11.42
N THR A 275 14.77 46.22 -10.42
CA THR A 275 15.79 47.07 -9.78
C THR A 275 16.74 47.70 -10.80
N GLU A 276 17.13 46.97 -11.85
CA GLU A 276 18.05 47.44 -12.91
C GLU A 276 17.49 48.55 -13.81
N ASP A 277 16.16 48.67 -13.91
CA ASP A 277 15.47 49.66 -14.73
C ASP A 277 15.00 50.88 -13.91
N CYS A 278 15.51 51.02 -12.68
CA CYS A 278 15.05 52.06 -11.78
C CYS A 278 15.45 53.46 -12.30
N PRO A 279 14.49 54.37 -12.56
CA PRO A 279 14.79 55.71 -13.09
C PRO A 279 15.70 56.54 -12.16
N THR A 280 15.65 56.24 -10.87
CA THR A 280 16.51 56.83 -9.83
C THR A 280 17.98 56.44 -9.99
N GLN A 281 18.27 55.31 -10.64
CA GLN A 281 19.62 54.83 -10.92
C GLN A 281 20.30 55.60 -12.07
N ALA A 282 19.51 56.17 -12.99
CA ALA A 282 20.01 56.95 -14.14
C ALA A 282 20.22 58.45 -13.85
N GLN A 283 19.99 58.91 -12.62
CA GLN A 283 20.09 60.32 -12.24
C GLN A 283 21.35 60.61 -11.42
N SER A 284 22.54 60.42 -12.02
CA SER A 284 23.71 61.21 -11.62
C SER A 284 24.47 61.66 -12.88
N PRO A 285 24.36 62.92 -13.32
CA PRO A 285 25.03 63.40 -14.53
C PRO A 285 26.53 63.66 -14.35
N ASP A 286 27.13 63.25 -13.22
CA ASP A 286 28.49 63.66 -12.83
C ASP A 286 29.36 62.50 -12.31
N SER A 287 29.08 61.27 -12.74
CA SER A 287 29.97 60.14 -12.47
C SER A 287 31.14 60.15 -13.46
N VAL A 288 32.32 60.48 -12.94
CA VAL A 288 33.64 60.32 -13.57
C VAL A 288 33.68 58.98 -14.31
N PRO A 289 34.16 58.90 -15.57
CA PRO A 289 34.13 57.66 -16.33
C PRO A 289 34.75 56.54 -15.53
N HIS A 290 33.96 55.51 -15.23
CA HIS A 290 34.42 54.32 -14.52
C HIS A 290 35.66 53.79 -15.23
N SER A 291 36.79 53.66 -14.50
CA SER A 291 38.05 53.29 -15.14
C SER A 291 37.89 51.96 -15.85
N SER A 292 38.08 51.95 -17.16
CA SER A 292 38.06 50.76 -18.01
C SER A 292 39.31 49.90 -17.87
N PHE A 293 40.09 50.10 -16.80
CA PHE A 293 41.26 49.28 -16.47
C PHE A 293 40.81 47.91 -15.98
N LYS A 294 40.53 47.01 -16.93
CA LYS A 294 40.53 45.58 -16.68
C LYS A 294 42.00 45.17 -16.52
N GLY A 295 42.44 44.97 -15.28
CA GLY A 295 43.77 44.44 -14.99
C GLY A 295 44.04 43.15 -15.78
N LYS A 296 45.30 42.88 -16.11
CA LYS A 296 45.65 41.66 -16.84
C LYS A 296 45.20 40.45 -16.00
N PRO A 297 44.44 39.49 -16.57
CA PRO A 297 43.94 38.33 -15.81
C PRO A 297 45.04 37.48 -15.16
N ALA A 298 46.27 37.56 -15.68
CA ALA A 298 47.43 36.84 -15.18
C ALA A 298 48.07 37.49 -13.93
N ASP A 299 47.84 38.78 -13.70
CA ASP A 299 48.39 39.49 -12.53
C ASP A 299 47.36 39.43 -11.41
N GLN A 300 47.42 38.36 -10.60
CA GLN A 300 46.58 38.24 -9.41
C GLN A 300 46.88 39.39 -8.46
N ARG A 301 45.88 40.22 -8.19
CA ARG A 301 45.99 41.34 -7.25
C ARG A 301 46.33 40.76 -5.88
N GLN A 302 47.49 41.16 -5.33
CA GLN A 302 47.95 40.68 -4.03
C GLN A 302 46.90 41.03 -2.97
N TYR A 303 46.34 39.98 -2.37
CA TYR A 303 45.36 40.03 -1.30
C TYR A 303 45.96 39.36 -0.08
N CYS A 304 45.72 39.94 1.08
CA CYS A 304 46.16 39.40 2.35
C CYS A 304 44.95 38.77 3.05
N ASP A 305 44.98 37.45 3.22
CA ASP A 305 43.90 36.72 3.90
C ASP A 305 43.88 36.95 5.41
N ILE A 306 44.94 37.53 5.97
CA ILE A 306 45.07 37.81 7.41
C ILE A 306 44.32 39.09 7.79
N CYS A 307 44.46 40.17 7.03
CA CYS A 307 43.81 41.46 7.31
C CYS A 307 42.70 41.82 6.30
N GLU A 308 42.39 40.90 5.38
CA GLU A 308 41.37 41.02 4.35
C GLU A 308 41.50 42.27 3.46
N ALA A 309 42.74 42.76 3.29
CA ALA A 309 43.05 43.96 2.51
C ALA A 309 43.81 43.64 1.22
N PHE A 310 43.52 44.40 0.16
CA PHE A 310 44.28 44.38 -1.09
C PHE A 310 45.52 45.30 -1.00
N GLY A 311 46.67 44.84 -1.50
CA GLY A 311 47.88 45.66 -1.63
C GLY A 311 49.17 45.02 -1.12
N HIS A 312 49.10 43.86 -0.47
CA HIS A 312 50.23 43.03 -0.07
C HIS A 312 49.78 41.56 -0.01
N SER A 313 50.71 40.61 0.00
CA SER A 313 50.38 39.19 0.20
C SER A 313 50.37 38.86 1.69
N THR A 314 49.66 37.78 2.03
CA THR A 314 49.59 37.22 3.39
C THR A 314 50.97 37.03 4.05
N GLU A 315 52.01 36.69 3.27
CA GLU A 315 53.39 36.50 3.76
C GLU A 315 54.12 37.79 4.19
N SER A 316 53.62 38.94 3.77
CA SER A 316 54.19 40.27 4.04
C SER A 316 53.35 41.12 5.00
N CYS A 317 52.36 40.49 5.63
CA CYS A 317 51.45 41.15 6.57
C CYS A 317 52.15 41.38 7.92
N GLN A 318 52.25 42.64 8.35
CA GLN A 318 52.67 42.98 9.72
C GLN A 318 51.41 43.03 10.59
N GLU A 319 51.09 41.92 11.26
CA GLU A 319 49.90 41.69 12.10
C GLU A 319 49.78 42.55 13.38
N ASP A 320 50.59 43.60 13.57
CA ASP A 320 50.70 44.29 14.86
C ASP A 320 50.05 45.69 14.91
N GLN A 321 48.84 45.84 14.37
CA GLN A 321 47.98 46.98 14.74
C GLN A 321 46.59 46.48 15.13
N THR A 322 46.52 45.98 16.36
CA THR A 322 45.28 45.84 17.13
C THR A 322 44.68 47.23 17.37
N PHE A 323 43.42 47.42 16.97
CA PHE A 323 42.52 48.40 17.55
C PHE A 323 41.38 47.66 18.24
#